data_AF-A0A1F5LGC4-F1
#
_entry.id   AF-A0A1F5LGC4-F1
#
_cell.length_a   1.000
_cell.length_b   1.000
_cell.length_c   1.000
_cell.angle_alpha   90.00
_cell.angle_beta   90.00
_cell.angle_gamma   90.00
#
_symmetry.space_group_name_H-M   'P 1'
#
loop_
_entity.id
_entity.type
_entity.pdbx_description
1 polymer ?
#
loop_
_entity_poly.entity_id
_entity_poly.type
_entity_poly.pdbx_seq_one_letter_code
_entity_poly.pdbx_strand_id
1 'polypeptide(L)'
;MVEHSKELEAAAEEGDRWYPGNGLVVQFSGGRRPLRPVELDSVCAEAPSLEVVRQWIRADKKVYTIYGPSETTCLINFGELDPDKEVPFGDLIPGVRVILVDENLQERDHGEVLIAGPGLAAGYLDNPTLKATNFIEWNGERFYRTGDLARRTKTGELV
;
A
#
# COMPACT_ATOMS: atom_id res chain seq x y z
N MET A 1 26.87 -21.26 38.18
CA MET A 1 26.95 -20.29 37.07
C MET A 1 26.34 -21.01 35.87
N VAL A 2 25.13 -20.60 35.45
CA VAL A 2 24.41 -21.06 34.22
C VAL A 2 24.06 -22.58 34.28
N GLU A 3 22.89 -23.07 33.87
CA GLU A 3 22.57 -23.48 32.49
C GLU A 3 21.25 -24.28 32.45
N HIS A 4 20.57 -24.21 31.29
CA HIS A 4 19.42 -25.04 30.82
C HIS A 4 18.02 -24.62 31.29
N SER A 5 17.24 -23.71 30.66
CA SER A 5 17.31 -23.00 29.37
C SER A 5 17.40 -23.81 28.07
N LYS A 6 17.29 -25.15 28.06
CA LYS A 6 17.49 -25.89 26.78
C LYS A 6 16.52 -27.02 26.40
N GLU A 7 15.51 -27.37 27.20
CA GLU A 7 14.62 -28.49 26.82
C GLU A 7 13.11 -28.17 26.87
N LEU A 8 12.72 -26.92 27.15
CA LEU A 8 11.35 -26.42 26.88
C LEU A 8 11.26 -25.60 25.58
N GLU A 9 12.41 -25.29 24.96
CA GLU A 9 12.54 -24.61 23.66
C GLU A 9 12.51 -25.58 22.46
N ALA A 10 12.26 -26.88 22.68
CA ALA A 10 12.43 -27.92 21.66
C ALA A 10 11.13 -28.51 21.08
N ALA A 11 9.93 -28.02 21.44
CA ALA A 11 8.67 -28.61 20.94
C ALA A 11 7.42 -27.69 21.01
N ALA A 12 7.60 -26.37 20.86
CA ALA A 12 6.60 -25.55 20.16
C ALA A 12 6.81 -25.61 18.62
N GLU A 13 7.83 -26.37 18.21
CA GLU A 13 8.03 -26.94 16.89
C GLU A 13 7.09 -28.14 16.71
N GLU A 14 5.87 -27.88 16.21
CA GLU A 14 5.16 -28.67 15.17
C GLU A 14 3.67 -28.28 15.13
N GLY A 15 3.33 -27.50 14.11
CA GLY A 15 1.99 -27.49 13.50
C GLY A 15 0.83 -27.05 14.37
N ASP A 16 0.55 -25.74 14.40
CA ASP A 16 -0.83 -25.33 14.16
C ASP A 16 -0.91 -23.97 13.45
N ARG A 17 -1.45 -24.08 12.24
CA ARG A 17 -1.67 -23.04 11.24
C ARG A 17 -2.84 -22.18 11.72
N TRP A 18 -2.59 -20.90 11.99
CA TRP A 18 -3.65 -19.92 12.21
C TRP A 18 -3.56 -18.77 11.20
N TYR A 19 -4.46 -18.83 10.21
CA TYR A 19 -5.10 -17.68 9.58
C TYR A 19 -6.59 -18.01 9.54
N PRO A 20 -7.46 -17.13 10.05
CA PRO A 20 -8.43 -16.54 9.13
C PRO A 20 -8.71 -15.05 9.41
N GLY A 21 -8.74 -14.26 8.32
CA GLY A 21 -9.72 -13.19 8.10
C GLY A 21 -9.58 -11.86 8.87
N ASN A 22 -9.26 -10.82 8.08
CA ASN A 22 -9.46 -9.37 8.29
C ASN A 22 -8.60 -8.67 9.36
N GLY A 23 -7.50 -8.06 8.88
CA GLY A 23 -6.81 -6.96 9.54
C GLY A 23 -5.43 -7.34 10.06
N LEU A 24 -4.40 -7.04 9.27
CA LEU A 24 -3.01 -7.11 9.71
C LEU A 24 -2.78 -6.12 10.87
N VAL A 25 -2.51 -6.63 12.07
CA VAL A 25 -1.94 -5.83 13.18
C VAL A 25 -0.45 -6.08 13.20
N VAL A 26 0.36 -5.05 12.92
CA VAL A 26 1.79 -5.08 13.25
C VAL A 26 2.24 -3.73 13.82
N GLN A 27 2.32 -3.63 15.15
CA GLN A 27 3.46 -2.98 15.81
C GLN A 27 3.59 -3.39 17.29
N PHE A 28 4.83 -3.59 17.73
CA PHE A 28 5.24 -3.80 19.11
C PHE A 28 5.53 -2.45 19.81
N SER A 29 4.87 -2.17 20.94
CA SER A 29 5.30 -1.11 21.87
C SER A 29 5.45 -1.70 23.28
N GLY A 30 6.60 -1.42 23.91
CA GLY A 30 7.05 -2.01 25.17
C GLY A 30 6.32 -1.51 26.42
N GLY A 31 4.99 -1.45 26.41
CA GLY A 31 4.18 -1.01 27.54
C GLY A 31 2.98 -1.91 27.79
N ARG A 32 2.80 -2.37 29.04
CA ARG A 32 1.67 -3.18 29.52
C ARG A 32 0.36 -2.38 29.66
N ARG A 33 -0.06 -1.64 28.62
CA ARG A 33 -1.44 -1.12 28.56
C ARG A 33 -2.23 -1.95 27.55
N PRO A 34 -3.41 -2.47 27.90
CA PRO A 34 -4.28 -3.10 26.92
C PRO A 34 -4.66 -2.06 25.85
N LEU A 35 -4.38 -2.38 24.60
CA LEU A 35 -4.75 -1.53 23.47
C LEU A 35 -6.28 -1.50 23.36
N ARG A 36 -6.86 -0.33 23.10
CA ARG A 36 -8.25 -0.27 22.64
C ARG A 36 -8.27 -0.80 21.21
N PRO A 37 -9.17 -1.75 20.84
CA PRO A 37 -9.36 -2.11 19.45
C PRO A 37 -9.68 -0.86 18.65
N VAL A 38 -8.88 -0.57 17.63
CA VAL A 38 -9.26 0.41 16.60
C VAL A 38 -9.81 -0.42 15.46
N GLU A 39 -11.08 -0.19 15.12
CA GLU A 39 -11.68 -0.79 13.93
C GLU A 39 -11.09 -0.08 12.71
N LEU A 40 -10.24 -0.80 11.98
CA LEU A 40 -9.58 -0.30 10.78
C LEU A 40 -10.29 -0.86 9.55
N ASP A 41 -10.94 0.02 8.81
CA ASP A 41 -11.53 -0.32 7.53
C ASP A 41 -10.70 0.28 6.40
N SER A 42 -10.56 -0.48 5.31
CA SER A 42 -9.88 -0.02 4.10
C SER A 42 -10.70 -0.30 2.86
N VAL A 43 -10.70 0.64 1.91
CA VAL A 43 -11.25 0.49 0.56
C VAL A 43 -10.11 0.45 -0.46
N CYS A 44 -10.24 -0.39 -1.48
CA CYS A 44 -9.25 -0.58 -2.54
C CYS A 44 -9.91 -0.53 -3.92
N ALA A 45 -9.10 -0.37 -4.95
CA ALA A 45 -9.41 -0.42 -6.39
C ALA A 45 -10.10 0.82 -6.95
N GLU A 46 -11.14 1.34 -6.30
CA GLU A 46 -11.85 2.53 -6.78
C GLU A 46 -11.90 3.61 -5.71
N ALA A 47 -11.65 4.86 -6.12
CA ALA A 47 -11.79 5.99 -5.22
C ALA A 47 -13.28 6.17 -4.84
N PRO A 48 -13.65 6.11 -3.55
CA PRO A 48 -15.04 6.30 -3.14
C PRO A 48 -15.49 7.74 -3.39
N SER A 49 -16.78 7.94 -3.67
CA SER A 49 -17.34 9.28 -3.69
C SER A 49 -17.40 9.87 -2.26
N LEU A 50 -17.32 11.19 -2.13
CA LEU A 50 -17.40 11.85 -0.81
C LEU A 50 -18.72 11.58 -0.09
N GLU A 51 -19.80 11.33 -0.83
CA GLU A 51 -21.08 10.91 -0.25
C GLU A 51 -20.95 9.56 0.48
N VAL A 52 -20.29 8.59 -0.15
CA VAL A 52 -20.02 7.28 0.44
C VAL A 52 -19.05 7.41 1.63
N VAL A 53 -18.00 8.22 1.49
CA VAL A 53 -17.04 8.48 2.58
C VAL A 53 -17.74 9.04 3.83
N ARG A 54 -18.66 9.99 3.67
CA ARG A 54 -19.46 10.58 4.76
C ARG A 54 -20.35 9.57 5.48
N GLN A 55 -20.74 8.48 4.82
CA GLN A 55 -21.53 7.42 5.42
C GLN A 55 -20.68 6.41 6.20
N TRP A 56 -19.41 6.24 5.81
CA TRP A 56 -18.51 5.27 6.45
C TRP A 56 -17.77 5.83 7.66
N ILE A 57 -17.35 7.10 7.59
CA ILE A 57 -16.58 7.73 8.65
C ILE A 57 -17.51 8.14 9.80
N ARG A 58 -17.14 7.74 11.02
CA ARG A 58 -17.83 8.11 12.27
C ARG A 58 -16.79 8.53 13.30
N ALA A 59 -17.21 9.20 14.37
CA ALA A 59 -16.29 9.73 15.39
C ALA A 59 -15.36 8.67 16.03
N ASP A 60 -15.77 7.39 16.01
CA ASP A 60 -15.04 6.24 16.54
C ASP A 60 -14.46 5.32 15.46
N LYS A 61 -14.63 5.64 14.17
CA LYS A 61 -14.25 4.78 13.06
C LYS A 61 -13.46 5.55 12.00
N LYS A 62 -12.23 5.11 11.76
CA LYS A 62 -11.36 5.61 10.69
C LYS A 62 -11.44 4.67 9.50
N VAL A 63 -11.41 5.25 8.31
CA VAL A 63 -11.43 4.50 7.05
C VAL A 63 -10.27 4.98 6.21
N TYR A 64 -9.61 4.04 5.55
CA TYR A 64 -8.43 4.32 4.74
C TYR A 64 -8.66 3.91 3.30
N THR A 65 -8.10 4.67 2.38
CA THR A 65 -7.96 4.25 0.99
C THR A 65 -6.60 3.64 0.77
N ILE A 66 -6.59 2.60 -0.04
CA ILE A 66 -5.41 1.87 -0.44
C ILE A 66 -5.42 1.64 -1.94
N TYR A 67 -4.23 1.66 -2.53
CA TYR A 67 -4.00 1.50 -3.95
C TYR A 67 -2.74 0.67 -4.18
N GLY A 68 -2.80 -0.15 -5.21
CA GLY A 68 -1.71 -1.04 -5.58
C GLY A 68 -2.18 -2.06 -6.62
N PRO A 69 -1.75 -1.91 -7.88
CA PRO A 69 -1.95 -2.96 -8.88
C PRO A 69 -1.31 -4.28 -8.45
N SER A 70 -1.76 -5.40 -9.04
CA SER A 70 -1.18 -6.72 -8.75
C SER A 70 0.32 -6.78 -9.05
N GLU A 71 0.75 -6.01 -10.05
CA GLU A 71 2.12 -5.81 -10.49
C GLU A 71 3.02 -5.12 -9.45
N THR A 72 2.42 -4.62 -8.36
CA THR A 72 3.11 -3.95 -7.26
C THR A 72 2.96 -4.67 -5.92
N THR A 73 2.48 -5.93 -5.93
CA THR A 73 2.24 -6.74 -4.73
C THR A 73 1.18 -6.12 -3.81
N CYS A 74 0.03 -5.80 -4.40
CA CYS A 74 -1.24 -5.39 -3.77
C CYS A 74 -1.31 -3.98 -3.17
N LEU A 75 -0.24 -3.46 -2.57
CA LEU A 75 -0.31 -2.20 -1.84
C LEU A 75 0.95 -1.36 -2.02
N ILE A 76 0.76 -0.09 -2.35
CA ILE A 76 1.86 0.87 -2.46
C ILE A 76 1.70 2.10 -1.58
N ASN A 77 0.52 2.33 -0.99
CA ASN A 77 0.20 3.50 -0.19
C ASN A 77 -0.82 3.21 0.93
N PHE A 78 -1.07 4.21 1.76
CA PHE A 78 -2.14 4.22 2.75
C PHE A 78 -2.59 5.66 3.02
N GLY A 79 -3.87 5.97 2.82
CA GLY A 79 -4.41 7.33 3.01
C GLY A 79 -5.63 7.36 3.92
N GLU A 80 -5.62 8.18 4.97
CA GLU A 80 -6.81 8.36 5.83
C GLU A 80 -7.86 9.16 5.06
N LEU A 81 -9.07 8.61 4.94
CA LEU A 81 -10.18 9.33 4.33
C LEU A 81 -10.68 10.42 5.28
N ASP A 82 -11.07 11.55 4.72
CA ASP A 82 -11.62 12.70 5.42
C ASP A 82 -12.91 13.13 4.69
N PRO A 83 -14.07 13.20 5.38
CA PRO A 83 -15.36 13.47 4.73
C PRO A 83 -15.47 14.88 4.12
N ASP A 84 -14.52 15.75 4.41
CA ASP A 84 -14.48 17.15 3.98
C ASP A 84 -13.34 17.46 3.00
N LYS A 85 -12.57 16.45 2.57
CA LYS A 85 -11.46 16.60 1.61
C LYS A 85 -11.60 15.66 0.41
N GLU A 86 -10.90 15.96 -0.68
CA GLU A 86 -10.73 15.00 -1.79
C GLU A 86 -10.09 13.70 -1.27
N VAL A 87 -10.42 12.57 -1.90
CA VAL A 87 -9.83 11.27 -1.56
C VAL A 87 -8.32 11.35 -1.82
N PRO A 88 -7.48 11.17 -0.78
CA PRO A 88 -6.05 11.29 -0.95
C PRO A 88 -5.50 10.02 -1.59
N PHE A 89 -4.40 10.14 -2.33
CA PHE A 89 -3.54 8.98 -2.57
C PHE A 89 -2.90 8.53 -1.25
N GLY A 90 -2.57 9.44 -0.34
CA GLY A 90 -1.98 9.08 0.95
C GLY A 90 -0.48 8.80 0.90
N ASP A 91 0.03 8.25 2.00
CA ASP A 91 1.46 8.05 2.21
C ASP A 91 1.96 6.78 1.52
N LEU A 92 3.12 6.87 0.87
CA LEU A 92 3.74 5.71 0.22
C LEU A 92 4.33 4.75 1.26
N ILE A 93 4.22 3.45 0.97
CA ILE A 93 4.95 2.42 1.71
C ILE A 93 6.46 2.69 1.58
N PRO A 94 7.26 2.52 2.65
CA PRO A 94 8.70 2.79 2.59
C PRO A 94 9.40 2.09 1.42
N GLY A 95 10.16 2.86 0.64
CA GLY A 95 10.88 2.37 -0.54
C GLY A 95 10.06 2.34 -1.83
N VAL A 96 8.75 2.58 -1.78
CA VAL A 96 7.94 2.86 -2.97
C VAL A 96 8.20 4.29 -3.44
N ARG A 97 8.24 4.46 -4.76
CA ARG A 97 8.26 5.76 -5.42
C ARG A 97 7.16 5.85 -6.46
N VAL A 98 6.52 7.02 -6.51
CA VAL A 98 5.51 7.35 -7.51
C VAL A 98 5.90 8.64 -8.21
N ILE A 99 5.91 8.60 -9.55
CA ILE A 99 6.05 9.77 -10.41
C ILE A 99 4.85 9.86 -11.35
N LEU A 100 4.53 11.07 -11.81
CA LEU A 100 3.50 11.29 -12.82
C LEU A 100 4.17 11.74 -14.11
N VAL A 101 3.83 11.13 -15.23
CA VAL A 101 4.46 11.44 -16.52
C VAL A 101 3.45 11.74 -17.62
N ASP A 102 3.86 12.57 -18.58
CA ASP A 102 3.15 12.73 -19.85
C ASP A 102 3.44 11.58 -20.83
N GLU A 103 2.83 11.63 -22.02
CA GLU A 103 3.00 10.62 -23.07
C GLU A 103 4.44 10.48 -23.58
N ASN A 104 5.30 11.45 -23.30
CA ASN A 104 6.72 11.47 -23.66
C ASN A 104 7.63 11.07 -22.49
N LEU A 105 7.06 10.47 -21.43
CA LEU A 105 7.75 10.07 -20.20
C LEU A 105 8.49 11.22 -19.50
N GLN A 106 7.97 12.44 -19.61
CA GLN A 106 8.48 13.58 -18.85
C GLN A 106 7.68 13.74 -17.57
N GLU A 107 8.35 13.97 -16.43
CA GLU A 107 7.66 14.23 -15.17
C GLU A 107 6.81 15.50 -15.23
N ARG A 108 5.59 15.40 -14.71
CA ARG A 108 4.58 16.47 -14.65
C ARG A 108 3.85 16.44 -13.31
N ASP A 109 3.08 17.49 -13.02
CA ASP A 109 2.16 17.50 -11.86
C ASP A 109 0.83 16.80 -12.13
N HIS A 110 0.61 16.29 -13.35
CA HIS A 110 -0.53 15.47 -13.74
C HIS A 110 -0.10 14.52 -14.85
N GLY A 111 -0.63 13.30 -14.87
CA GLY A 111 -0.26 12.32 -15.89
C GLY A 111 -0.43 10.88 -15.42
N GLU A 112 0.18 9.98 -16.18
CA GLU A 112 0.18 8.55 -15.88
C GLU A 112 1.03 8.26 -14.64
N VAL A 113 0.50 7.43 -13.74
CA VAL A 113 1.19 6.98 -12.54
C VAL A 113 2.23 5.92 -12.91
N LEU A 114 3.50 6.18 -12.59
CA LEU A 114 4.59 5.22 -12.67
C LEU A 114 5.06 4.86 -11.26
N ILE A 115 5.18 3.55 -11.00
CA ILE A 115 5.52 3.02 -9.67
C ILE A 115 6.88 2.31 -9.71
N ALA A 116 7.78 2.67 -8.81
CA ALA A 116 9.01 1.93 -8.54
C ALA A 116 9.06 1.45 -7.09
N GLY A 117 9.89 0.45 -6.81
CA GLY A 117 10.14 -0.02 -5.45
C GLY A 117 10.18 -1.54 -5.30
N PRO A 118 10.31 -2.04 -4.06
CA PRO A 118 10.53 -3.45 -3.77
C PRO A 118 9.31 -4.34 -4.08
N GLY A 119 8.11 -3.77 -4.19
CA GLY A 119 6.88 -4.49 -4.49
C GLY A 119 6.69 -4.86 -5.96
N LEU A 120 7.57 -4.42 -6.88
CA LEU A 120 7.41 -4.70 -8.31
C LEU A 120 7.52 -6.20 -8.61
N ALA A 121 6.49 -6.72 -9.28
CA ALA A 121 6.49 -8.07 -9.82
C ALA A 121 7.64 -8.26 -10.83
N ALA A 122 8.07 -9.51 -11.02
CA ALA A 122 9.08 -9.85 -12.03
C ALA A 122 8.60 -9.60 -13.48
N GLY A 123 7.29 -9.47 -13.69
CA GLY A 123 6.63 -9.28 -14.98
C GLY A 123 5.49 -10.28 -15.17
N TYR A 124 4.99 -10.38 -16.40
CA TYR A 124 3.97 -11.34 -16.77
C TYR A 124 4.59 -12.66 -17.22
N LEU A 125 4.08 -13.78 -16.71
CA LEU A 125 4.52 -15.12 -17.10
C LEU A 125 4.30 -15.34 -18.61
N ASP A 126 5.32 -15.85 -19.29
CA ASP A 126 5.31 -16.15 -20.73
C ASP A 126 4.87 -15.00 -21.66
N ASN A 127 4.95 -13.75 -21.19
CA ASN A 127 4.59 -12.58 -21.98
C ASN A 127 5.68 -11.47 -21.89
N PRO A 128 6.85 -11.70 -22.53
CA PRO A 128 7.97 -10.76 -22.48
C PRO A 128 7.65 -9.42 -23.14
N THR A 129 6.79 -9.40 -24.16
CA THR A 129 6.37 -8.18 -24.85
C THR A 129 5.59 -7.28 -23.90
N LEU A 130 4.55 -7.80 -23.23
CA LEU A 130 3.76 -7.00 -22.29
C LEU A 130 4.59 -6.60 -21.07
N LYS A 131 5.52 -7.46 -20.63
CA LYS A 131 6.48 -7.11 -19.58
C LYS A 131 7.32 -5.90 -19.99
N ALA A 132 7.90 -5.88 -21.19
CA ALA A 132 8.74 -4.78 -21.65
C ALA A 132 7.94 -3.48 -21.85
N THR A 133 6.67 -3.58 -22.23
CA THR A 133 5.78 -2.42 -22.38
C THR A 133 5.42 -1.78 -21.04
N ASN A 134 5.14 -2.59 -20.01
CA ASN A 134 4.61 -2.09 -18.74
C ASN A 134 5.67 -1.96 -17.66
N PHE A 135 6.74 -2.76 -17.67
CA PHE A 135 7.85 -2.67 -16.73
C PHE A 135 9.08 -2.09 -17.41
N ILE A 136 9.15 -0.76 -17.42
CA ILE A 136 10.16 0.01 -18.16
C ILE A 136 11.36 0.36 -17.28
N GLU A 137 12.49 0.65 -17.92
CA GLU A 137 13.59 1.37 -17.28
C GLU A 137 13.48 2.85 -17.57
N TRP A 138 13.54 3.68 -16.53
CA TRP A 138 13.51 5.13 -16.64
C TRP A 138 14.50 5.72 -15.63
N ASN A 139 15.43 6.55 -16.12
CA ASN A 139 16.54 7.11 -15.32
C ASN A 139 17.33 6.08 -14.50
N GLY A 140 17.54 4.89 -15.06
CA GLY A 140 18.34 3.82 -14.44
C GLY A 140 17.60 3.00 -13.37
N GLU A 141 16.28 3.18 -13.25
CA GLU A 141 15.45 2.43 -12.31
C GLU A 141 14.25 1.82 -13.03
N ARG A 142 13.77 0.70 -12.48
CA ARG A 142 12.64 -0.03 -13.02
C ARG A 142 11.32 0.53 -12.47
N PHE A 143 10.40 0.85 -13.37
CA PHE A 143 9.05 1.32 -13.07
C PHE A 143 7.98 0.42 -13.69
N TYR A 144 6.83 0.33 -13.05
CA TYR A 144 5.59 -0.19 -13.63
C TYR A 144 4.69 0.97 -14.09
N ARG A 145 4.21 0.89 -15.33
CA ARG A 145 3.21 1.76 -15.94
C ARG A 145 1.82 1.26 -15.61
N THR A 146 1.06 2.03 -14.84
CA THR A 146 -0.26 1.59 -14.36
C THR A 146 -1.36 1.85 -15.37
N GLY A 147 -1.18 2.84 -16.25
CA GLY A 147 -2.26 3.39 -17.08
C GLY A 147 -3.25 4.28 -16.32
N ASP A 148 -3.14 4.38 -15.00
CA ASP A 148 -3.97 5.25 -14.17
C ASP A 148 -3.48 6.70 -14.23
N LEU A 149 -4.41 7.65 -14.17
CA LEU A 149 -4.11 9.08 -14.15
C LEU A 149 -4.27 9.64 -12.75
N ALA A 150 -3.33 10.48 -12.35
CA ALA A 150 -3.39 11.24 -11.10
C ALA A 150 -2.91 12.68 -11.30
N ARG A 151 -3.08 13.50 -10.28
CA ARG A 151 -2.48 14.85 -10.22
C ARG A 151 -1.98 15.20 -8.83
N ARG A 152 -1.06 16.16 -8.76
CA ARG A 152 -0.65 16.81 -7.52
C ARG A 152 -1.57 17.99 -7.23
N THR A 153 -2.02 18.11 -5.99
CA THR A 153 -2.71 19.30 -5.48
C THR A 153 -1.71 20.45 -5.31
N LYS A 154 -2.20 21.66 -5.02
CA LYS A 154 -1.33 22.81 -4.69
C LYS A 154 -0.47 22.59 -3.44
N THR A 155 -0.89 21.69 -2.55
CA THR A 155 -0.16 21.29 -1.35
C THR A 155 0.86 20.18 -1.63
N GLY A 156 0.93 19.68 -2.87
CA GLY A 156 1.86 18.64 -3.32
C GLY A 156 1.38 17.20 -3.13
N GLU A 157 0.18 17.02 -2.55
CA GLU A 157 -0.45 15.72 -2.31
C GLU A 157 -0.95 15.13 -3.63
N LEU A 158 -0.82 13.82 -3.79
CA LEU A 158 -1.38 13.08 -4.91
C LEU A 158 -2.87 12.83 -4.67
N VAL A 159 -3.70 13.03 -5.70
CA VAL A 159 -5.14 12.72 -5.75
C VAL A 159 -5.53 12.17 -7.12
#